data_AF-A0A0F2JCF1-F1
#
_entry.id   AF-A0A0F2JCF1-F1
#
_cell.length_a   1.000
_cell.length_b   1.000
_cell.length_c   1.000
_cell.angle_alpha   90.00
_cell.angle_beta   90.00
_cell.angle_gamma   90.00
#
_symmetry.space_group_name_H-M   'P 1'
#
loop_
_entity.id
_entity.type
_entity.pdbx_description
1 polymer ?
#
loop_
_entity_poly.entity_id
_entity_poly.type
_entity_poly.pdbx_seq_one_letter_code
_entity_poly.pdbx_strand_id
1 'polypeptide(L)'
;MEEQGGVRNGSNGIIFEVPLWIELQNTSNAVRVIRDLNILLFRDGKELSQMMQITNQDNVWYGNEGAYSFVLQPRSLNKYDLHFLIKKNEMGDNCQFDEIRLRYFDEKDKKHTFTLDKIDRCWELGNLNREGFWTLAMK
;
A
#
# COMPACT_ATOMS: atom_id res chain seq x y z
N MET A 1 14.94 10.48 6.16
CA MET A 1 14.37 11.31 5.09
C MET A 1 13.04 10.66 4.77
N GLU A 2 11.93 11.32 5.05
CA GLU A 2 10.59 10.76 4.83
C GLU A 2 10.42 10.59 3.31
N GLU A 3 10.38 9.35 2.84
CA GLU A 3 10.18 9.10 1.41
C GLU A 3 8.77 9.56 1.05
N GLN A 4 8.67 10.57 0.18
CA GLN A 4 7.38 11.04 -0.30
C GLN A 4 6.92 10.11 -1.43
N GLY A 5 5.72 9.54 -1.27
CA GLY A 5 5.04 8.80 -2.34
C GLY A 5 4.66 9.71 -3.49
N GLY A 6 4.49 9.16 -4.68
CA GLY A 6 4.27 9.95 -5.89
C GLY A 6 4.71 9.28 -7.17
N VAL A 7 4.62 10.03 -8.26
CA VAL A 7 5.07 9.62 -9.58
C VAL A 7 6.45 10.21 -9.84
N ARG A 8 7.40 9.37 -10.25
CA ARG A 8 8.78 9.77 -10.55
C ARG A 8 9.33 9.09 -11.79
N ASN A 9 10.45 9.62 -12.29
CA ASN A 9 11.22 8.97 -13.34
C ASN A 9 12.08 7.88 -12.71
N GLY A 10 11.82 6.62 -13.08
CA GLY A 10 12.70 5.50 -12.81
C GLY A 10 13.68 5.26 -13.96
N SER A 11 14.64 4.35 -13.74
CA SER A 11 15.64 3.96 -14.74
C SER A 11 15.03 3.41 -16.04
N ASN A 12 13.85 2.79 -15.97
CA ASN A 12 13.15 2.18 -17.12
C ASN A 12 11.75 2.78 -17.37
N GLY A 13 11.57 4.08 -17.11
CA GLY A 13 10.33 4.79 -17.39
C GLY A 13 9.66 5.36 -16.14
N ILE A 14 8.39 5.77 -16.28
CA ILE A 14 7.63 6.40 -15.20
C ILE A 14 7.20 5.33 -14.18
N ILE A 15 7.44 5.62 -12.90
CA ILE A 15 7.05 4.77 -11.77
C ILE A 15 6.13 5.55 -10.83
N PHE A 16 5.20 4.83 -10.23
CA PHE A 16 4.36 5.34 -9.16
C PHE A 16 4.63 4.54 -7.90
N GLU A 17 5.01 5.23 -6.83
CA GLU A 17 5.44 4.63 -5.57
C GLU A 17 4.65 5.16 -4.39
N VAL A 18 4.36 4.26 -3.48
CA VAL A 18 3.60 4.53 -2.27
C VAL A 18 4.32 3.91 -1.08
N PRO A 19 5.21 4.66 -0.41
CA PRO A 19 5.62 4.33 0.95
C PRO A 19 4.41 4.52 1.88
N LEU A 20 4.21 3.60 2.81
CA LEU A 20 3.09 3.59 3.73
C LEU A 20 3.56 3.12 5.11
N TRP A 21 3.31 3.95 6.12
CA TRP A 21 3.46 3.54 7.51
C TRP A 21 2.11 3.08 8.04
N ILE A 22 2.10 1.90 8.64
CA ILE A 22 0.90 1.36 9.29
C ILE A 22 1.17 1.04 10.75
N GLU A 23 0.15 1.26 11.57
CA GLU A 23 0.08 0.76 12.94
C GLU A 23 -1.07 -0.24 13.02
N LEU A 24 -0.75 -1.48 13.41
CA LEU A 24 -1.70 -2.57 13.53
C LEU A 24 -1.91 -2.87 15.02
N GLN A 25 -3.11 -2.60 15.51
CA GLN A 25 -3.51 -2.88 16.87
C GLN A 25 -4.42 -4.10 16.93
N ASN A 26 -4.02 -5.12 17.70
CA ASN A 26 -4.93 -6.21 18.07
C ASN A 26 -5.47 -5.96 19.47
N THR A 27 -6.70 -5.45 19.54
CA THR A 27 -7.40 -5.19 20.81
C THR A 27 -8.05 -6.44 21.39
N SER A 28 -8.04 -7.58 20.69
CA SER A 28 -8.68 -8.81 21.15
C SER A 28 -7.75 -9.66 22.04
N ASN A 29 -8.33 -10.66 22.71
CA ASN A 29 -7.58 -11.64 23.50
C ASN A 29 -7.09 -12.84 22.66
N ALA A 30 -7.36 -12.85 21.34
CA ALA A 30 -6.97 -13.92 20.43
C ALA A 30 -5.92 -13.42 19.43
N VAL A 31 -5.12 -14.33 18.89
CA VAL A 31 -4.22 -14.04 17.76
C VAL A 31 -5.08 -13.64 16.56
N ARG A 32 -4.64 -12.60 15.83
CA ARG A 32 -5.24 -12.16 14.57
C ARG A 32 -4.23 -12.25 13.44
N VAL A 33 -4.71 -12.45 12.22
CA VAL A 33 -3.86 -12.54 11.03
C VAL A 33 -4.38 -11.59 9.96
N ILE A 34 -3.46 -10.81 9.42
CA ILE A 34 -3.66 -10.01 8.21
C ILE A 34 -2.81 -10.66 7.12
N ARG A 35 -3.42 -11.02 6.00
CA ARG A 35 -2.73 -11.67 4.87
C ARG A 35 -2.79 -10.79 3.63
N ASP A 36 -1.73 -10.87 2.84
CA ASP A 36 -1.61 -10.23 1.51
C ASP A 36 -2.08 -8.77 1.51
N LEU A 37 -1.47 -7.97 2.40
CA LEU A 37 -1.72 -6.54 2.45
C LEU A 37 -1.09 -5.89 1.21
N ASN A 38 -1.90 -5.30 0.35
CA ASN A 38 -1.43 -4.70 -0.89
C ASN A 38 -2.22 -3.43 -1.26
N ILE A 39 -1.66 -2.61 -2.14
CA ILE A 39 -2.34 -1.48 -2.76
C ILE A 39 -2.90 -1.92 -4.11
N LEU A 40 -4.17 -1.62 -4.31
CA LEU A 40 -4.91 -1.83 -5.54
C LEU A 40 -5.13 -0.50 -6.25
N LEU A 41 -5.05 -0.54 -7.57
CA LEU A 41 -5.31 0.61 -8.44
C LEU A 41 -6.70 0.47 -9.04
N PHE A 42 -7.47 1.55 -9.00
CA PHE A 42 -8.84 1.59 -9.45
C PHE A 42 -9.07 2.66 -10.50
N ARG A 43 -10.04 2.42 -11.37
CA ARG A 43 -10.60 3.41 -12.29
C ARG A 43 -12.11 3.29 -12.32
N ASP A 44 -12.81 4.39 -12.08
CA ASP A 44 -14.27 4.44 -12.10
C ASP A 44 -14.90 3.32 -11.22
N GLY A 45 -14.27 3.03 -10.08
CA GLY A 45 -14.68 2.00 -9.12
C GLY A 45 -14.35 0.56 -9.51
N LYS A 46 -13.71 0.32 -10.65
CA LYS A 46 -13.24 -1.01 -11.09
C LYS A 46 -11.77 -1.20 -10.76
N GLU A 47 -11.44 -2.39 -10.23
CA GLU A 47 -10.05 -2.79 -9.96
C GLU A 47 -9.32 -3.00 -11.30
N LEU A 48 -8.18 -2.35 -11.48
CA LEU A 48 -7.35 -2.47 -12.67
C LEU A 48 -6.16 -3.41 -12.44
N SER A 49 -5.46 -3.22 -11.32
CA SER A 49 -4.25 -3.95 -10.99
C SER A 49 -3.92 -3.81 -9.49
N GLN A 50 -2.90 -4.53 -9.06
CA GLN A 50 -2.26 -4.37 -7.76
C GLN A 50 -0.82 -3.91 -7.94
N MET A 51 -0.30 -3.21 -6.94
CA MET A 51 1.10 -2.79 -6.92
C MET A 51 2.04 -3.96 -6.54
N MET A 52 3.30 -3.82 -6.90
CA MET A 52 4.38 -4.68 -6.45
C MET A 52 4.77 -4.29 -5.02
N GLN A 53 4.93 -5.29 -4.16
CA GLN A 53 5.48 -5.13 -2.81
C GLN A 53 7.00 -5.09 -2.88
N ILE A 54 7.60 -3.97 -2.48
CA ILE A 54 9.05 -3.89 -2.30
C ILE A 54 9.36 -4.51 -0.94
N THR A 55 10.13 -5.60 -0.93
CA THR A 55 10.41 -6.37 0.29
C THR A 55 11.65 -5.87 1.02
N ASN A 56 12.66 -5.43 0.27
CA ASN A 56 13.92 -4.90 0.80
C ASN A 56 14.44 -3.79 -0.10
N GLN A 57 15.01 -2.75 0.51
CA GLN A 57 15.74 -1.69 -0.17
C GLN A 57 16.86 -1.22 0.74
N ASP A 58 18.08 -1.09 0.20
CA ASP A 58 19.25 -0.60 0.94
C ASP A 58 19.50 -1.33 2.28
N ASN A 59 19.30 -2.66 2.29
CA ASN A 59 19.37 -3.54 3.47
C ASN A 59 18.30 -3.29 4.55
N VAL A 60 17.30 -2.47 4.28
CA VAL A 60 16.11 -2.28 5.13
C VAL A 60 14.99 -3.17 4.61
N TRP A 61 14.42 -4.00 5.48
CA TRP A 61 13.26 -4.84 5.16
C TRP A 61 11.96 -4.07 5.42
N TYR A 62 11.07 -4.08 4.43
CA TYR A 62 9.70 -3.57 4.57
C TYR A 62 8.74 -4.69 4.99
N GLY A 63 7.57 -4.30 5.49
CA GLY A 63 6.58 -5.24 6.01
C GLY A 63 7.09 -5.96 7.25
N ASN A 64 6.69 -7.20 7.39
CA ASN A 64 7.16 -8.11 8.42
C ASN A 64 8.32 -8.92 7.88
N GLU A 65 9.52 -8.32 7.86
CA GLU A 65 10.74 -8.94 7.32
C GLU A 65 10.60 -9.37 5.84
N GLY A 66 10.04 -8.48 5.02
CA GLY A 66 9.77 -8.72 3.61
C GLY A 66 8.40 -9.36 3.32
N ALA A 67 7.70 -9.86 4.34
CA ALA A 67 6.35 -10.39 4.17
C ALA A 67 5.29 -9.31 4.41
N TYR A 68 4.29 -9.24 3.54
CA TYR A 68 3.13 -8.36 3.68
C TYR A 68 1.94 -9.08 4.32
N SER A 69 2.26 -9.98 5.25
CA SER A 69 1.32 -10.71 6.09
C SER A 69 1.80 -10.63 7.54
N PHE A 70 0.87 -10.43 8.47
CA PHE A 70 1.15 -10.04 9.84
C PHE A 70 0.37 -10.93 10.80
N VAL A 71 1.08 -11.54 11.75
CA VAL A 71 0.48 -12.26 12.87
C VAL A 71 0.50 -11.33 14.08
N LEU A 72 -0.67 -10.89 14.51
CA LEU A 72 -0.83 -9.94 15.60
C LEU A 72 -1.16 -10.69 16.89
N GLN A 73 -0.25 -10.62 17.86
CA GLN A 73 -0.46 -11.22 19.19
C GLN A 73 -1.63 -10.55 19.93
N PRO A 74 -2.29 -11.25 20.87
CA PRO A 74 -3.32 -10.64 21.71
C PRO A 74 -2.83 -9.35 22.38
N ARG A 75 -3.68 -8.32 22.43
CA ARG A 75 -3.39 -7.04 23.11
C ARG A 75 -2.07 -6.39 22.67
N SER A 76 -1.72 -6.52 21.39
CA SER A 76 -0.48 -5.96 20.84
C SER A 76 -0.69 -4.75 19.94
N LEU A 77 0.37 -4.00 19.76
CA LEU A 77 0.48 -2.87 18.85
C LEU A 77 1.80 -3.00 18.10
N ASN A 78 1.75 -3.07 16.77
CA ASN A 78 2.94 -3.23 15.93
C ASN A 78 2.94 -2.18 14.84
N LYS A 79 4.12 -1.65 14.51
CA LYS A 79 4.33 -0.67 13.44
C LYS A 79 5.14 -1.30 12.33
N TYR A 80 4.78 -1.01 11.10
CA TYR A 80 5.47 -1.51 9.92
C TYR A 80 5.61 -0.41 8.88
N ASP A 81 6.79 -0.36 8.28
CA ASP A 81 7.05 0.44 7.10
C ASP A 81 6.82 -0.45 5.88
N LEU A 82 6.00 0.01 4.95
CA LEU A 82 5.63 -0.69 3.73
C LEU A 82 6.03 0.16 2.53
N HIS A 83 6.35 -0.48 1.41
CA HIS A 83 6.65 0.24 0.19
C HIS A 83 6.10 -0.53 -1.02
N PHE A 84 5.28 0.17 -1.80
CA PHE A 84 4.65 -0.35 -3.00
C PHE A 84 5.11 0.42 -4.21
N LEU A 85 5.26 -0.27 -5.34
CA LEU A 85 5.67 0.31 -6.61
C LEU A 85 4.83 -0.27 -7.76
N ILE A 86 4.53 0.54 -8.76
CA ILE A 86 4.14 0.04 -10.09
C ILE A 86 4.80 0.87 -11.18
N LYS A 87 5.17 0.22 -12.29
CA LYS A 87 5.71 0.91 -13.45
C LYS A 87 4.60 1.16 -14.47
N LYS A 88 4.62 2.33 -15.11
CA LYS A 88 3.62 2.68 -16.13
C LYS A 88 3.54 1.64 -17.26
N ASN A 89 4.69 1.12 -17.70
CA ASN A 89 4.76 0.14 -18.77
C ASN A 89 4.16 -1.23 -18.39
N GLU A 90 4.09 -1.58 -17.11
CA GLU A 90 3.43 -2.81 -16.61
C GLU A 90 1.89 -2.70 -16.70
N MET A 91 1.37 -1.47 -16.73
CA MET A 91 -0.07 -1.17 -16.86
C MET A 91 -0.51 -0.96 -18.33
N GLY A 92 0.44 -0.69 -19.23
CA GLY A 92 0.19 -0.28 -20.61
C GLY A 92 0.02 1.23 -20.77
N ASP A 93 0.45 1.76 -21.93
CA ASP A 93 0.66 3.20 -22.13
C ASP A 93 -0.58 4.09 -21.94
N ASN A 94 -1.78 3.54 -22.17
CA ASN A 94 -3.06 4.24 -22.07
C ASN A 94 -3.83 3.93 -20.78
N CYS A 95 -3.28 3.11 -19.88
CA CYS A 95 -3.97 2.73 -18.66
C CYS A 95 -3.86 3.83 -17.61
N GLN A 96 -4.99 4.28 -17.08
CA GLN A 96 -5.09 5.33 -16.07
C GLN A 96 -5.88 4.84 -14.87
N PHE A 97 -5.51 5.29 -13.68
CA PHE A 97 -6.21 5.05 -12.41
C PHE A 97 -6.59 6.40 -11.77
N ASP A 98 -7.70 6.42 -11.04
CA ASP A 98 -8.24 7.59 -10.33
C ASP A 98 -8.33 7.39 -8.81
N GLU A 99 -7.97 6.20 -8.33
CA GLU A 99 -8.10 5.82 -6.94
C GLU A 99 -7.10 4.72 -6.60
N ILE A 100 -6.55 4.81 -5.37
CA ILE A 100 -5.81 3.71 -4.76
C ILE A 100 -6.54 3.20 -3.52
N ARG A 101 -6.55 1.88 -3.34
CA ARG A 101 -7.16 1.23 -2.18
C ARG A 101 -6.17 0.30 -1.49
N LEU A 102 -6.15 0.31 -0.16
CA LEU A 102 -5.50 -0.75 0.61
C LEU A 102 -6.41 -1.97 0.60
N ARG A 103 -5.83 -3.16 0.43
CA ARG A 103 -6.52 -4.44 0.52
C ARG A 103 -5.75 -5.39 1.42
N TYR A 104 -6.46 -6.22 2.16
CA TYR A 104 -5.91 -7.38 2.86
C TYR A 104 -7.00 -8.44 3.03
N PHE A 105 -6.61 -9.63 3.49
CA PHE A 105 -7.53 -10.67 3.94
C PHE A 105 -7.37 -10.94 5.43
N ASP A 106 -8.48 -11.19 6.10
CA ASP A 106 -8.48 -11.62 7.49
C ASP A 106 -8.24 -13.14 7.63
N GLU A 107 -8.30 -13.63 8.87
CA GLU A 107 -8.13 -15.04 9.20
C GLU A 107 -9.23 -15.96 8.61
N LYS A 108 -10.33 -15.39 8.10
CA LYS A 108 -11.43 -16.12 7.46
C LYS A 108 -11.39 -16.01 5.93
N ASP A 109 -10.28 -15.52 5.37
CA ASP A 109 -10.12 -15.28 3.94
C ASP A 109 -11.09 -14.24 3.37
N LYS A 110 -11.66 -13.39 4.25
CA LYS A 110 -12.52 -12.31 3.79
C LYS A 110 -11.67 -11.16 3.29
N LYS A 111 -11.91 -10.74 2.05
CA LYS A 111 -11.30 -9.54 1.45
C LYS A 111 -11.87 -8.29 2.10
N HIS A 112 -10.97 -7.41 2.53
CA HIS A 112 -11.30 -6.07 2.99
C HIS A 112 -10.58 -5.05 2.13
N THR A 113 -11.23 -3.94 1.82
CA THR A 113 -10.66 -2.86 1.00
C THR A 113 -11.03 -1.50 1.57
N PHE A 114 -10.06 -0.58 1.59
CA PHE A 114 -10.24 0.78 2.09
C PHE A 114 -9.62 1.78 1.11
N THR A 115 -10.35 2.86 0.78
CA THR A 115 -9.83 3.92 -0.08
C THR A 115 -8.72 4.67 0.62
N LEU A 116 -7.52 4.59 0.04
CA LEU A 116 -6.34 5.29 0.53
C LEU A 116 -6.30 6.70 -0.01
N ASP A 117 -6.53 6.88 -1.30
CA ASP A 117 -6.43 8.21 -1.93
C ASP A 117 -7.19 8.27 -3.24
N LYS A 118 -7.50 9.49 -3.67
CA LYS A 118 -8.00 9.81 -5.00
C LYS A 118 -6.88 10.46 -5.82
N ILE A 119 -6.82 10.11 -7.09
CA ILE A 119 -5.72 10.48 -7.98
C ILE A 119 -6.29 11.34 -9.11
N ASP A 120 -6.10 12.66 -8.98
CA ASP A 120 -6.61 13.61 -9.97
C ASP A 120 -5.80 13.59 -11.27
N ARG A 121 -4.47 13.42 -11.16
CA ARG A 121 -3.51 13.52 -12.27
C ARG A 121 -2.65 12.26 -12.34
N CYS A 122 -3.21 11.23 -12.98
CA CYS A 122 -2.54 9.93 -13.15
C CYS A 122 -1.26 10.04 -13.99
N TRP A 123 -0.17 9.42 -13.52
CA TRP A 123 1.17 9.44 -14.15
C TRP A 123 1.81 10.82 -14.31
N GLU A 124 1.25 11.88 -13.73
CA GLU A 124 1.90 13.18 -13.70
C GLU A 124 2.98 13.22 -12.62
N LEU A 125 4.20 13.60 -12.99
CA LEU A 125 5.34 13.67 -12.08
C LEU A 125 5.03 14.59 -10.89
N GLY A 126 5.33 14.11 -9.69
CA GLY A 126 5.09 14.84 -8.46
C GLY A 126 4.73 13.94 -7.30
N ASN A 127 4.62 14.54 -6.12
CA ASN A 127 4.33 13.82 -4.89
C ASN A 127 2.81 13.66 -4.71
N LEU A 128 2.41 12.57 -4.05
CA LEU A 128 1.07 12.45 -3.51
C LEU A 128 0.88 13.53 -2.45
N ASN A 129 -0.21 14.29 -2.59
CA ASN A 129 -0.55 15.32 -1.61
C ASN A 129 -1.21 14.67 -0.39
N ARG A 130 -0.39 14.03 0.44
CA ARG A 130 -0.82 13.46 1.72
C ARG A 130 -0.26 14.30 2.84
N GLU A 131 -1.14 15.01 3.53
CA GLU A 131 -0.82 15.57 4.83
C GLU A 131 -0.51 14.40 5.78
N GLY A 132 0.61 14.46 6.51
CA GLY A 132 1.16 13.37 7.34
C GLY A 132 0.34 12.97 8.58
N PHE A 133 -0.99 13.02 8.49
CA PHE A 133 -1.90 12.65 9.57
C PHE A 133 -2.30 11.18 9.46
N TRP A 134 -2.27 10.49 10.60
CA TRP A 134 -2.78 9.13 10.71
C TRP A 134 -4.28 9.08 10.41
N THR A 135 -4.65 8.30 9.39
CA THR A 135 -6.05 8.02 9.09
C THR A 135 -6.40 6.62 9.59
N LEU A 136 -7.44 6.53 10.42
CA LEU A 136 -7.95 5.24 10.88
C LEU A 136 -8.54 4.48 9.69
N ALA A 137 -7.82 3.46 9.21
CA ALA A 137 -8.29 2.68 8.08
C ALA A 137 -9.48 1.78 8.47
N MET A 138 -9.49 1.22 9.69
CA MET A 138 -10.42 0.17 10.11
C MET A 138 -10.62 0.10 11.63
N LYS A 139 -11.77 -0.40 12.06
CA LYS A 139 -12.09 -0.76 13.46
C LYS A 139 -12.34 -2.25 13.58
#